data_AF-A0A7X7NQF4-F1
#
_entry.id   AF-A0A7X7NQF4-F1
#
_cell.length_a   1.000
_cell.length_b   1.000
_cell.length_c   1.000
_cell.angle_alpha   90.00
_cell.angle_beta   90.00
_cell.angle_gamma   90.00
#
_symmetry.space_group_name_H-M   'P 1'
#
loop_
_entity.id
_entity.type
_entity.pdbx_description
1 polymer ?
#
loop_
_entity_poly.entity_id
_entity_poly.type
_entity_poly.pdbx_seq_one_letter_code
_entity_poly.pdbx_strand_id
1 'polypeptide(L)' 'VEWDGEEELSETYDWDLFPQAVEAHGAPAFDESFVFVPLLSLGGEERVENLRARTTIEAIRTMVEFQGVIEH' A
#
# COMPACT_ATOMS: atom_id res chain seq x y z
N VAL A 1 -4.93 24.76 15.02
CA VAL A 1 -4.62 24.33 13.64
C VAL A 1 -5.41 23.07 13.44
N GLU A 2 -6.48 23.16 12.67
CA GLU A 2 -7.17 21.99 12.14
C GLU A 2 -6.22 21.44 11.07
N TRP A 3 -5.76 20.22 11.25
CA TRP A 3 -4.83 19.61 10.30
C TRP A 3 -5.68 18.90 9.26
N ASP A 4 -5.67 19.39 8.03
CA ASP A 4 -6.33 18.87 6.83
C ASP A 4 -5.70 17.57 6.31
N GLY A 5 -5.02 16.80 7.17
CA GLY A 5 -4.08 15.77 6.74
C GLY A 5 -4.69 14.71 5.83
N GLU A 6 -5.98 14.40 5.96
CA GLU A 6 -6.67 13.47 5.05
C GLU A 6 -6.90 14.07 3.65
N GLU A 7 -7.24 15.36 3.57
CA GLU A 7 -7.41 16.10 2.31
C GLU A 7 -6.07 16.20 1.57
N GLU A 8 -5.01 16.62 2.27
CA GLU A 8 -3.65 16.67 1.71
C GLU A 8 -3.14 15.29 1.25
N LEU A 9 -3.45 14.22 1.99
CA LEU A 9 -3.10 12.85 1.60
C LEU A 9 -3.82 12.42 0.32
N SER A 10 -5.10 12.76 0.18
CA SER A 10 -5.88 12.48 -1.02
C SER A 10 -5.34 13.28 -2.20
N GLU A 11 -5.20 14.60 -2.06
CA GLU A 11 -4.84 15.52 -3.14
C GLU A 11 -3.39 15.37 -3.64
N THR A 12 -2.46 15.02 -2.75
CA THR A 12 -1.02 14.95 -3.09
C THR A 12 -0.53 13.53 -3.37
N TYR A 13 -1.13 12.51 -2.74
CA TYR A 13 -0.57 11.15 -2.73
C TYR A 13 -1.53 10.06 -3.22
N ASP A 14 -2.69 10.43 -3.77
CA ASP A 14 -3.71 9.49 -4.27
C ASP A 14 -4.10 8.44 -3.19
N TRP A 15 -4.16 8.86 -1.92
CA TRP A 15 -4.28 7.97 -0.77
C TRP A 15 -5.66 7.30 -0.63
N ASP A 16 -6.68 7.75 -1.35
CA ASP A 16 -8.08 7.30 -1.20
C ASP A 16 -8.27 5.78 -1.29
N LEU A 17 -7.35 5.07 -1.95
CA LEU A 17 -7.35 3.61 -2.04
C LEU A 17 -7.17 2.92 -0.68
N PHE A 18 -6.43 3.50 0.26
CA PHE A 18 -6.14 2.87 1.55
C PHE A 18 -7.34 2.88 2.51
N PRO A 19 -8.07 4.00 2.71
CA PRO A 19 -9.33 3.98 3.44
C PRO A 19 -10.35 3.00 2.84
N GLN A 20 -10.46 2.96 1.51
CA GLN A 20 -11.35 2.03 0.82
C GLN A 20 -10.93 0.56 1.06
N ALA A 21 -9.63 0.28 1.09
CA ALA A 21 -9.11 -1.05 1.40
C ALA A 21 -9.37 -1.46 2.86
N VAL A 22 -9.33 -0.51 3.81
CA VAL A 22 -9.73 -0.76 5.20
C VAL A 22 -11.22 -1.12 5.27
N GLU A 23 -12.08 -0.42 4.53
CA GLU A 23 -13.52 -0.74 4.48
C GLU A 23 -13.77 -2.12 3.85
N ALA A 24 -13.07 -2.45 2.76
CA ALA A 24 -13.27 -3.69 2.02
C ALA A 24 -12.67 -4.94 2.68
N HIS A 25 -11.48 -4.83 3.28
CA HIS A 25 -10.69 -5.97 3.76
C HIS A 25 -10.44 -5.97 5.28
N GLY A 26 -10.79 -4.89 5.97
CA GLY A 26 -10.44 -4.64 7.36
C GLY A 26 -9.07 -3.96 7.51
N ALA A 27 -8.82 -3.34 8.66
CA ALA A 27 -7.54 -2.73 8.95
C ALA A 27 -6.44 -3.80 9.12
N PRO A 28 -5.24 -3.61 8.55
CA PRO A 28 -4.12 -4.52 8.76
C PRO A 28 -3.69 -4.53 10.23
N ALA A 29 -3.11 -5.64 10.69
CA ALA A 29 -2.45 -5.69 11.99
C ALA A 29 -1.21 -4.78 12.04
N PHE A 30 -0.66 -4.57 13.24
CA PHE A 30 0.50 -3.70 13.45
C PHE A 30 1.73 -4.09 12.62
N ASP A 31 1.95 -5.39 12.41
CA ASP A 31 3.05 -5.97 11.64
C ASP A 31 2.67 -6.27 10.17
N GLU A 32 1.51 -5.78 9.73
CA GLU A 32 1.01 -5.93 8.38
C GLU A 32 0.92 -4.60 7.64
N SER A 33 0.97 -4.67 6.31
CA SER A 33 0.73 -3.52 5.44
C SER A 33 -0.08 -3.97 4.23
N PHE A 34 -0.84 -3.05 3.64
CA PHE A 34 -1.48 -3.30 2.36
C PHE A 34 -0.44 -3.29 1.25
N VAL A 35 -0.46 -4.34 0.44
CA VAL A 35 0.47 -4.56 -0.68
C VAL A 35 -0.33 -4.93 -1.91
N PHE A 36 0.01 -4.35 -3.06
CA PHE A 36 -0.58 -4.76 -4.33
C PHE A 36 -0.14 -6.18 -4.70
N VAL A 37 -1.11 -7.03 -4.99
CA VAL A 37 -0.92 -8.41 -5.45
C VAL A 37 -1.68 -8.61 -6.77
N PRO A 38 -0.99 -8.75 -7.92
CA PRO A 38 0.46 -8.71 -8.08
C PRO A 38 1.04 -7.30 -7.84
N LEU A 39 2.36 -7.21 -7.59
CA LEU A 39 3.06 -5.92 -7.43
C LEU A 39 2.88 -5.05 -8.68
N LEU A 40 2.76 -3.73 -8.49
CA LEU A 40 2.59 -2.79 -9.60
C LEU A 40 3.76 -2.85 -10.61
N SER A 41 4.99 -3.00 -10.13
CA SER A 41 6.18 -3.16 -10.99
C SER A 41 6.16 -4.43 -11.84
N LEU A 42 5.32 -5.40 -11.50
CA LEU A 42 5.12 -6.65 -12.24
C LEU A 42 3.85 -6.61 -13.10
N GLY A 43 3.27 -5.43 -13.31
CA GLY A 43 2.06 -5.22 -14.09
C GLY A 43 0.76 -5.35 -13.29
N GLY A 44 0.82 -5.24 -11.97
CA GLY A 44 -0.38 -5.17 -11.13
C GLY A 44 -1.20 -3.90 -11.37
N GLU A 45 -2.51 -3.99 -11.15
CA GLU A 45 -3.42 -2.86 -11.27
C GLU A 45 -3.60 -2.17 -9.91
N GLU A 46 -3.62 -0.84 -9.94
CA GLU A 46 -3.88 0.01 -8.78
C GLU A 46 -5.38 0.06 -8.48
N ARG A 47 -5.86 -0.98 -7.78
CA ARG A 47 -7.28 -1.12 -7.38
C ARG A 47 -7.39 -1.71 -5.99
N VAL A 48 -8.50 -1.40 -5.31
CA VAL A 48 -8.78 -1.87 -3.94
C VAL A 48 -8.80 -3.40 -3.86
N GLU A 49 -9.29 -4.10 -4.88
CA GLU A 49 -9.37 -5.56 -4.89
C GLU A 49 -8.00 -6.25 -4.92
N ASN A 50 -6.98 -5.51 -5.36
CA ASN A 50 -5.60 -5.97 -5.49
C ASN A 50 -4.76 -5.65 -4.26
N LEU A 51 -5.25 -4.83 -3.32
CA LEU A 51 -4.59 -4.59 -2.03
C LEU A 51 -4.87 -5.76 -1.08
N ARG A 52 -3.79 -6.33 -0.52
CA ARG A 52 -3.87 -7.43 0.45
C ARG A 52 -3.00 -7.11 1.65
N ALA A 53 -3.51 -7.38 2.86
CA ALA A 53 -2.70 -7.36 4.07
C ALA A 53 -1.62 -8.47 3.95
N ARG A 54 -0.37 -8.08 4.21
CA ARG A 54 0.81 -8.94 4.22
C ARG A 54 1.72 -8.50 5.35
N THR A 55 2.44 -9.44 5.95
CA THR A 55 3.51 -9.14 6.89
C THR A 55 4.48 -8.14 6.26
N THR A 56 4.68 -6.98 6.88
CA THR A 56 5.43 -5.86 6.28
C THR A 56 6.85 -6.26 5.90
N ILE A 57 7.54 -7.00 6.78
CA ILE A 57 8.91 -7.45 6.55
C ILE A 57 9.00 -8.41 5.36
N GLU A 58 8.02 -9.29 5.18
CA GLU A 58 7.98 -10.24 4.06
C GLU A 58 7.66 -9.55 2.73
N ALA A 59 6.76 -8.56 2.76
CA ALA A 59 6.43 -7.73 1.62
C ALA A 59 7.66 -6.95 1.11
N ILE A 60 8.40 -6.30 2.02
CA ILE A 60 9.62 -5.57 1.68
C ILE A 60 10.67 -6.51 1.07
N ARG A 61 10.87 -7.70 1.66
CA ARG A 61 11.79 -8.72 1.10
C ARG A 61 11.41 -9.11 -0.32
N THR A 62 10.14 -9.41 -0.54
CA THR A 62 9.60 -9.73 -1.88
C THR A 62 9.89 -8.59 -2.86
N MET A 63 9.59 -7.34 -2.47
CA MET A 63 9.85 -6.18 -3.33
C MET A 63 11.33 -6.04 -3.69
N VAL A 64 12.23 -6.16 -2.71
CA VAL A 64 13.69 -6.11 -2.93
C VAL A 64 14.16 -7.23 -3.85
N GLU A 65 13.62 -8.44 -3.72
CA GLU A 65 13.97 -9.58 -4.58
C GLU A 65 13.56 -9.37 -6.04
N PHE A 66 12.39 -8.76 -6.29
CA PHE A 66 11.88 -8.55 -7.65
C PHE A 66 12.36 -7.25 -8.30
N GLN A 67 12.59 -6.20 -7.52
CA GLN A 67 12.90 -4.85 -8.02
C GLN A 67 14.39 -4.51 -7.86
N GLY A 68 15.13 -5.30 -7.08
CA GLY A 68 16.50 -4.99 -6.67
C GLY A 68 16.54 -4.01 -5.49
N VAL A 69 17.75 -3.75 -4.99
CA VAL A 69 17.96 -2.66 -4.02
C VAL A 69 17.85 -1.34 -4.79
N ILE A 70 17.01 -0.43 -4.30
CA ILE A 70 17.06 0.96 -4.76
C ILE A 70 18.34 1.57 -4.17
N GLU A 71 19.40 1.66 -4.97
CA GLU A 71 20.60 2.43 -4.60
C GLU A 71 20.30 3.93 -4.80
N HIS A 72 20.56 4.73 -3.76
CA HIS A 72 20.41 6.19 -3.76
C HIS A 72 21.75 6.89 -3.98
#